data_AF-A0A2A2DLL7-F1
#
_entry.id   AF-A0A2A2DLL7-F1
#
_cell.length_a   1.000
_cell.length_b   1.000
_cell.length_c   1.000
_cell.angle_alpha   90.00
_cell.angle_beta   90.00
_cell.angle_gamma   90.00
#
_symmetry.space_group_name_H-M   'P 1'
#
loop_
_entity.id
_entity.type
_entity.pdbx_description
1 polymer ?
#
loop_
_entity_poly.entity_id
_entity_poly.type
_entity_poly.pdbx_seq_one_letter_code
_entity_poly.pdbx_strand_id
1 'polypeptide(L)' 'MRRYHYTNPNPKLLTGITDERGIRYATWTYDDQGRAISSEHANGAEKVTLSYNADGSTTVTNALGKQTVYRFQTIQG' A
#
# COMPACT_ATOMS: atom_id res chain seq x y z
N MET A 1 -6.50 23.34 -1.84
CA MET A 1 -5.22 22.81 -1.32
C MET A 1 -5.33 21.30 -1.15
N ARG A 2 -4.25 20.55 -1.38
CA ARG A 2 -4.20 19.12 -1.06
C ARG A 2 -3.88 18.92 0.41
N ARG A 3 -4.49 17.91 1.04
CA ARG A 3 -4.27 17.52 2.44
C ARG A 3 -3.67 16.13 2.51
N TYR A 4 -2.58 16.00 3.26
CA TYR A 4 -1.90 14.73 3.52
C TYR A 4 -2.31 14.20 4.88
N HIS A 5 -2.58 12.90 4.96
CA HIS A 5 -3.11 12.26 6.17
C HIS A 5 -2.07 11.30 6.75
N TYR A 6 -1.77 11.44 8.04
CA TYR A 6 -0.84 10.58 8.79
C TYR A 6 -1.56 10.04 10.02
N THR A 7 -2.45 9.08 9.79
CA THR A 7 -3.35 8.53 10.83
C THR A 7 -2.87 7.21 11.43
N ASN A 8 -1.70 6.72 10.98
CA ASN A 8 -1.07 5.54 11.54
C ASN A 8 -0.35 5.90 12.86
N PRO A 9 -0.27 4.98 13.85
CA PRO A 9 0.53 5.20 15.06
C PRO A 9 1.98 5.62 14.78
N ASN A 10 2.55 5.17 13.66
CA ASN A 10 3.79 5.73 13.12
C ASN A 10 3.49 7.03 12.33
N PRO A 11 3.86 8.20 12.86
CA PRO A 11 3.50 9.50 12.27
C PRO A 11 4.21 9.79 10.94
N LYS A 12 5.18 8.94 10.55
CA LYS A 12 5.91 9.07 9.29
C LYS A 12 5.18 8.44 8.10
N LEU A 13 4.13 7.65 8.36
CA LEU A 13 3.44 6.88 7.32
C LEU A 13 2.27 7.67 6.73
N LEU A 14 2.34 7.93 5.43
CA LEU A 14 1.28 8.60 4.68
C LEU A 14 0.10 7.64 4.47
N THR A 15 -1.00 7.89 5.17
CA THR A 15 -2.22 7.06 5.11
C THR A 15 -3.22 7.51 4.06
N GLY A 16 -3.02 8.68 3.46
CA GLY A 16 -3.81 9.10 2.31
C GLY A 16 -3.65 10.56 1.91
N ILE A 17 -4.29 10.90 0.80
CA ILE A 17 -4.32 12.25 0.23
C ILE A 17 -5.77 12.64 -0.04
N THR A 18 -6.16 13.84 0.39
CA THR A 18 -7.42 14.48 -0.01
C THR A 18 -7.12 15.65 -0.93
N ASP A 19 -7.82 15.73 -2.06
CA ASP A 19 -7.63 16.79 -3.05
C ASP A 19 -8.30 18.11 -2.63
N GLU A 20 -8.22 19.14 -3.49
CA GLU A 20 -8.83 20.44 -3.22
C GLU A 20 -10.36 20.41 -3.14
N ARG A 21 -10.98 19.35 -3.68
CA ARG A 21 -12.44 19.17 -3.75
C ARG A 21 -12.97 18.42 -2.52
N GLY A 22 -12.09 18.04 -1.60
CA GLY A 22 -12.45 17.25 -0.42
C GLY A 22 -12.57 15.75 -0.69
N ILE A 23 -12.17 15.27 -1.87
CA ILE A 23 -12.24 13.86 -2.24
C ILE A 23 -10.99 13.12 -1.76
N ARG A 24 -11.16 11.96 -1.12
CA ARG A 24 -10.05 11.06 -0.76
C ARG A 24 -9.49 10.44 -2.04
N TYR A 25 -8.41 11.04 -2.54
CA TYR A 25 -7.77 10.65 -3.79
C TYR A 25 -7.00 9.34 -3.66
N ALA A 26 -6.34 9.11 -2.52
CA ALA A 26 -5.55 7.91 -2.29
C ALA A 26 -5.58 7.48 -0.82
N THR A 27 -5.50 6.19 -0.60
CA THR A 27 -5.48 5.56 0.73
C THR A 27 -4.43 4.44 0.75
N TRP A 28 -3.65 4.41 1.84
CA TRP A 28 -2.66 3.37 2.11
C TRP A 28 -2.84 2.82 3.51
N THR A 29 -2.58 1.52 3.66
CA THR A 29 -2.52 0.83 4.94
C THR A 29 -1.20 0.09 5.06
N TYR A 30 -0.79 -0.14 6.30
CA TYR A 30 0.53 -0.68 6.64
C TYR A 30 0.38 -1.77 7.70
N ASP A 31 1.31 -2.72 7.70
CA ASP A 31 1.49 -3.64 8.82
C ASP A 31 2.26 -3.00 9.98
N ASP A 32 2.43 -3.76 11.07
CA ASP A 32 3.13 -3.29 12.28
C ASP A 32 4.63 -3.01 12.06
N GLN A 33 5.20 -3.50 10.94
CA GLN A 33 6.58 -3.22 10.53
C GLN A 33 6.67 -1.96 9.65
N GLY A 34 5.54 -1.31 9.36
CA GLY A 34 5.46 -0.12 8.50
C GLY A 34 5.54 -0.44 7.01
N ARG A 35 5.35 -1.69 6.60
CA ARG A 35 5.31 -2.09 5.18
C ARG A 35 3.90 -1.93 4.64
N ALA A 36 3.76 -1.44 3.41
CA ALA A 36 2.45 -1.23 2.81
C ALA A 36 1.74 -2.57 2.53
N ILE A 37 0.50 -2.72 2.99
CA ILE A 37 -0.34 -3.90 2.74
C ILE A 37 -1.53 -3.59 1.81
N SER A 38 -1.83 -2.30 1.59
CA SER A 38 -2.76 -1.87 0.53
C SER A 38 -2.43 -0.48 0.00
N SER A 39 -2.72 -0.28 -1.28
CA SER A 39 -2.73 1.00 -1.97
C SER A 39 -3.96 1.05 -2.85
N GLU A 40 -4.72 2.15 -2.80
CA GLU A 40 -5.84 2.38 -3.69
C GLU A 40 -6.02 3.88 -3.94
N HIS A 41 -6.52 4.20 -5.13
CA HIS A 41 -7.04 5.53 -5.45
C HIS A 41 -8.53 5.61 -5.09
N ALA A 42 -9.12 6.79 -5.32
CA ALA A 42 -10.53 7.07 -5.05
C ALA A 42 -11.44 5.94 -5.58
N ASN A 43 -12.41 5.54 -4.76
CA ASN A 43 -13.38 4.48 -5.07
C ASN A 43 -12.76 3.10 -5.38
N GLY A 44 -11.57 2.80 -4.85
CA GLY A 44 -10.91 1.51 -5.03
C GLY A 44 -10.21 1.37 -6.39
N ALA A 45 -10.07 2.46 -7.14
CA ALA A 45 -9.34 2.45 -8.40
C ALA A 45 -7.89 1.99 -8.17
N GLU A 46 -7.40 1.15 -9.08
CA GLU A 46 -6.03 0.61 -9.05
C GLU A 46 -5.66 -0.06 -7.72
N LYS A 47 -6.65 -0.60 -7.00
CA LYS A 47 -6.41 -1.28 -5.73
C LYS A 47 -5.40 -2.40 -5.90
N VAL A 48 -4.40 -2.40 -5.02
CA VAL A 48 -3.47 -3.49 -4.84
C VAL A 48 -3.40 -3.86 -3.36
N THR A 49 -3.25 -5.14 -3.08
CA THR A 49 -2.95 -5.65 -1.75
C THR A 49 -1.67 -6.46 -1.77
N LEU A 50 -0.88 -6.35 -0.71
CA LEU A 50 0.40 -7.03 -0.57
C LEU A 50 0.35 -7.96 0.64
N SER A 51 0.76 -9.20 0.41
CA SER A 51 0.94 -10.20 1.47
C SER A 51 2.40 -10.62 1.50
N TYR A 52 3.06 -10.36 2.62
CA TYR A 52 4.44 -10.75 2.86
C TYR A 52 4.45 -12.17 3.46
N ASN A 53 4.98 -13.13 2.71
CA ASN A 53 4.92 -14.54 3.04
C ASN A 53 6.10 -14.97 3.92
N ALA A 54 5.92 -16.05 4.68
CA ALA A 54 6.96 -16.61 5.56
C ALA A 54 8.19 -17.13 4.80
N ASP A 55 8.04 -17.49 3.52
CA ASP A 55 9.14 -17.92 2.64
C ASP A 55 9.94 -16.74 2.06
N GLY A 56 9.65 -15.51 2.49
CA GLY A 56 10.30 -14.29 2.02
C GLY A 56 9.78 -13.76 0.69
N SER A 57 8.80 -14.42 0.07
CA SER A 57 8.12 -13.91 -1.12
C SER A 57 7.06 -12.86 -0.78
N THR A 58 6.67 -12.05 -1.76
CA THR A 58 5.55 -11.12 -1.64
C THR A 58 4.50 -11.45 -2.69
N THR A 59 3.26 -11.68 -2.24
CA THR A 59 2.11 -11.84 -3.13
C THR A 59 1.42 -10.51 -3.32
N VAL A 60 1.35 -10.04 -4.56
CA VAL A 60 0.61 -8.82 -4.95
C VAL A 60 -0.68 -9.25 -5.62
N THR A 61 -1.82 -8.82 -5.07
CA THR A 61 -3.13 -9.02 -5.69
C THR A 61 -3.60 -7.69 -6.27
N ASN A 62 -3.92 -7.67 -7.56
CA ASN A 62 -4.43 -6.46 -8.22
C ASN A 62 -5.96 -6.32 -8.07
N ALA A 63 -6.52 -5.22 -8.56
CA ALA A 63 -7.94 -4.91 -8.47
C ALA A 63 -8.86 -5.94 -9.17
N LEU A 64 -8.32 -6.74 -10.10
CA LEU A 64 -9.04 -7.81 -10.80
C LEU A 64 -8.90 -9.17 -10.10
N GLY A 65 -8.26 -9.22 -8.93
CA GLY A 65 -8.01 -10.46 -8.18
C GLY A 65 -6.84 -11.28 -8.72
N LYS A 66 -6.13 -10.81 -9.77
CA LYS A 66 -4.95 -11.50 -10.27
C LYS A 66 -3.82 -11.40 -9.26
N GLN A 67 -3.21 -12.53 -8.96
CA GLN A 67 -2.06 -12.63 -8.06
C GLN A 67 -0.76 -12.73 -8.84
N THR A 68 0.25 -12.02 -8.37
CA THR A 68 1.64 -12.10 -8.81
C THR A 68 2.52 -12.34 -7.61
N VAL A 69 3.34 -13.40 -7.63
CA VAL A 69 4.26 -13.74 -6.54
C VAL A 69 5.67 -13.32 -6.92
N TYR A 70 6.23 -12.38 -6.16
CA TYR A 70 7.61 -11.93 -6.29
C TYR A 70 8.50 -12.70 -5.34
N ARG A 71 9.60 -13.24 -5.85
CA ARG A 71 10.65 -13.91 -5.07
C ARG A 71 11.93 -13.10 -5.16
N PHE A 72 12.65 -13.03 -4.05
CA PHE A 72 13.86 -12.23 -3.93
C PHE A 72 15.03 -13.16 -3.61
N GLN A 73 16.18 -12.88 -4.23
CA GLN A 73 17.44 -13.51 -3.88
C GLN A 73 18.41 -12.40 -3.50
N THR A 74 19.04 -12.53 -2.34
CA THR A 74 20.12 -11.64 -1.95
C THR A 74 21.39 -12.12 -2.65
N ILE A 75 21.87 -11.37 -3.64
CA ILE A 75 23.18 -11.60 -4.24
C ILE A 75 24.17 -10.76 -3.42
N GLN A 76 25.00 -11.42 -2.62
CA GLN A 76 26.17 -10.78 -2.02
C GLN A 76 27.23 -10.65 -3.11
N GLY A 77 27.69 -9.42 -3.36
CA GLY A 77 28.79 -9.13 -4.29
C GLY A 77 30.14 -9.52 -3.73
#